data_AF-A0A935SX74-F1
#
_entry.id   AF-A0A935SX74-F1
#
_cell.length_a   1.000
_cell.length_b   1.000
_cell.length_c   1.000
_cell.angle_alpha   90.00
_cell.angle_beta   90.00
_cell.angle_gamma   90.00
#
_symmetry.space_group_name_H-M   'P 1'
#
loop_
_entity.id
_entity.type
_entity.pdbx_description
1 polymer ?
#
loop_
_entity_poly.entity_id
_entity_poly.type
_entity_poly.pdbx_seq_one_letter_code
_entity_poly.pdbx_strand_id
1 'polypeptide(L)'
;MAPNEHNRLVGIFLMAHGGMQAAVMLIICIVYGIIGAAIIGSARGDEKFVGVFFIIAIFLVAIFTALFAGSQILGGYKMFKERPNARTFGIVASIVSILSFPLGTAAGVYGLWFLFGDEGKKFYLGAGQPQPLFQNPKRTFENAPPPPPNSWQ
;
A
#
# COMPACT_ATOMS: atom_id res chain seq x y z
N MET A 1 4.65 -18.54 7.31
CA MET A 1 5.31 -17.24 7.54
C MET A 1 4.61 -16.61 8.73
N ALA A 2 5.35 -15.89 9.55
CA ALA A 2 4.77 -15.15 10.68
C ALA A 2 4.10 -13.85 10.19
N PRO A 3 3.12 -13.28 10.93
CA PRO A 3 2.39 -12.08 10.48
C PRO A 3 3.27 -10.86 10.19
N ASN A 4 4.37 -10.70 10.94
CA ASN A 4 5.38 -9.67 10.71
C ASN A 4 6.14 -9.91 9.39
N GLU A 5 6.41 -11.15 9.01
CA GLU A 5 7.04 -11.50 7.73
C GLU A 5 6.12 -11.18 6.56
N HIS A 6 4.84 -11.55 6.67
CA HIS A 6 3.82 -11.20 5.69
C HIS A 6 3.71 -9.68 5.51
N ASN A 7 3.62 -8.94 6.62
CA ASN A 7 3.57 -7.49 6.61
C ASN A 7 4.81 -6.86 5.92
N ARG A 8 6.00 -7.32 6.31
CA ARG A 8 7.28 -6.81 5.77
C ARG A 8 7.41 -7.11 4.27
N LEU A 9 6.97 -8.29 3.84
CA LEU A 9 6.98 -8.71 2.44
C LEU A 9 6.04 -7.84 1.59
N VAL A 10 4.80 -7.63 2.04
CA VAL A 10 3.86 -6.70 1.38
C VAL A 10 4.45 -5.30 1.29
N GLY A 11 5.05 -4.81 2.38
CA GLY A 11 5.68 -3.49 2.42
C GLY A 11 6.80 -3.33 1.40
N ILE A 12 7.68 -4.33 1.28
CA ILE A 12 8.77 -4.35 0.31
C ILE A 12 8.22 -4.39 -1.12
N PHE A 13 7.22 -5.23 -1.42
CA PHE A 13 6.65 -5.30 -2.76
C PHE A 13 6.01 -3.98 -3.20
N LEU A 14 5.26 -3.32 -2.31
CA LEU A 14 4.66 -2.02 -2.59
C LEU A 14 5.72 -0.93 -2.83
N MET A 15 6.79 -0.91 -2.01
CA MET A 15 7.91 0.02 -2.21
C MET A 15 8.68 -0.26 -3.51
N ALA A 16 8.96 -1.53 -3.81
CA ALA A 16 9.69 -1.93 -5.01
C ALA A 16 8.90 -1.59 -6.27
N HIS A 17 7.60 -1.90 -6.29
CA HIS A 17 6.72 -1.59 -7.42
C HIS A 17 6.56 -0.08 -7.59
N GLY A 18 6.28 0.68 -6.52
CA GLY A 18 6.17 2.14 -6.59
C GLY A 18 7.48 2.81 -7.01
N GLY A 19 8.62 2.31 -6.54
CA GLY A 19 9.95 2.80 -6.95
C GLY A 19 10.24 2.52 -8.42
N MET A 20 9.92 1.33 -8.91
CA MET A 20 10.04 0.99 -10.33
C MET A 20 9.14 1.88 -11.19
N GLN A 21 7.89 2.09 -10.77
CA GLN A 21 6.94 2.97 -11.46
C GLN A 21 7.45 4.41 -11.54
N ALA A 22 8.01 4.94 -10.44
CA ALA A 22 8.60 6.27 -10.42
C ALA A 22 9.83 6.38 -11.33
N ALA A 23 10.71 5.37 -11.34
CA ALA A 23 11.90 5.35 -12.20
C ALA A 23 11.53 5.31 -13.69
N VAL A 24 10.56 4.47 -14.07
CA VAL A 24 10.05 4.41 -15.45
C VAL A 24 9.45 5.76 -15.85
N MET A 25 8.63 6.36 -14.99
CA MET A 25 8.05 7.68 -15.25
C MET A 25 9.11 8.76 -15.44
N LEU A 26 10.17 8.75 -14.63
CA LEU A 26 11.29 9.68 -14.75
C LEU A 26 11.97 9.56 -16.11
N ILE A 27 12.23 8.33 -16.58
CA ILE A 27 12.82 8.08 -17.90
C ILE A 27 11.91 8.62 -19.00
N ILE A 28 10.61 8.34 -18.94
CA ILE A 28 9.63 8.83 -19.93
C ILE A 28 9.58 10.36 -19.92
N CYS A 29 9.59 11.01 -18.75
CA CYS A 29 9.65 12.47 -18.63
C CYS A 29 10.88 13.05 -19.33
N ILE A 30 12.06 12.42 -19.15
CA ILE A 30 13.29 12.87 -19.80
C ILE A 30 13.16 12.74 -21.32
N VAL A 31 12.75 11.58 -21.81
CA VAL A 31 12.62 11.33 -23.26
C VAL A 31 11.63 12.30 -23.91
N TYR A 32 10.42 12.40 -23.37
CA TYR A 32 9.38 13.28 -23.91
C TYR A 32 9.69 14.76 -23.69
N GLY A 33 10.40 15.11 -22.61
CA GLY A 33 10.90 16.47 -22.38
C GLY A 33 11.91 16.88 -23.43
N ILE A 34 12.86 16.00 -23.78
CA ILE A 34 13.85 16.23 -24.85
C ILE A 34 13.14 16.37 -26.21
N ILE A 35 12.21 15.45 -26.54
CA ILE A 35 11.47 15.49 -27.80
C ILE A 35 10.64 16.79 -27.89
N GLY A 36 9.90 17.13 -26.84
CA GLY A 36 9.09 18.35 -26.79
C GLY A 36 9.94 19.60 -26.96
N ALA A 37 11.08 19.68 -26.26
CA ALA A 37 12.02 20.78 -26.38
C ALA A 37 12.64 20.88 -27.79
N ALA A 38 13.00 19.75 -28.41
CA ALA A 38 13.54 19.70 -29.76
C ALA A 38 12.52 20.18 -30.81
N ILE A 39 11.25 19.81 -30.67
CA ILE A 39 10.16 20.29 -31.52
C ILE A 39 10.03 21.81 -31.36
N ILE A 40 9.96 22.33 -30.13
CA ILE A 40 9.85 23.78 -29.89
C ILE A 40 11.03 24.55 -30.49
N GLY A 41 12.25 24.00 -30.39
CA GLY A 41 13.47 24.63 -30.90
C GLY A 41 13.61 24.63 -32.43
N SER A 42 12.97 23.68 -33.13
CA SER A 42 13.08 23.52 -34.59
C SER A 42 11.83 23.96 -35.37
N ALA A 43 10.67 24.02 -34.71
CA ALA A 43 9.37 24.34 -35.29
C ALA A 43 9.24 25.81 -35.71
N ARG A 44 8.48 26.04 -36.80
CA ARG A 44 8.14 27.38 -37.29
C ARG A 44 6.63 27.63 -37.18
N GLY A 45 6.25 28.84 -36.78
CA GLY A 45 4.84 29.22 -36.63
C GLY A 45 4.08 28.31 -35.66
N ASP A 46 2.95 27.79 -36.11
CA ASP A 46 1.98 27.05 -35.29
C ASP A 46 2.46 25.65 -34.86
N GLU A 47 3.49 25.10 -35.49
CA GLU A 47 4.08 23.80 -35.14
C GLU A 47 4.65 23.78 -33.71
N LYS A 48 4.97 24.95 -33.14
CA LYS A 48 5.43 25.09 -31.74
C LYS A 48 4.38 24.65 -30.74
N PHE A 49 3.09 24.81 -31.05
CA PHE A 49 2.00 24.37 -30.18
C PHE A 49 2.02 22.86 -29.94
N VAL A 50 2.47 22.08 -30.93
CA VAL A 50 2.61 20.62 -30.80
C VAL A 50 3.63 20.28 -29.73
N GLY A 51 4.81 20.89 -29.77
CA GLY A 51 5.86 20.65 -28.77
C GLY A 51 5.46 21.06 -27.36
N VAL A 52 4.77 22.20 -27.22
CA VAL A 52 4.23 22.66 -25.92
C VAL A 52 3.17 21.69 -25.39
N PHE A 53 2.27 21.20 -26.26
CA PHE A 53 1.26 20.22 -25.88
C PHE A 53 1.87 18.93 -25.34
N PHE A 54 2.92 18.41 -25.99
CA PHE A 54 3.63 17.22 -25.50
C PHE A 54 4.23 17.42 -24.09
N ILE A 55 4.83 18.58 -23.83
CA ILE A 55 5.40 18.91 -22.51
C ILE A 55 4.31 18.98 -21.44
N ILE A 56 3.17 19.63 -21.74
CA ILE A 56 2.05 19.72 -20.79
C ILE A 56 1.46 18.32 -20.54
N ALA A 57 1.24 17.54 -21.60
CA ALA A 57 0.69 16.19 -21.50
C ALA A 57 1.57 15.29 -20.62
N ILE A 58 2.89 15.26 -20.86
CA ILE A 58 3.78 14.42 -20.05
C ILE A 58 3.86 14.91 -18.60
N PHE A 59 3.82 16.21 -18.37
CA PHE A 59 3.82 16.78 -17.03
C PHE A 59 2.58 16.37 -16.22
N LEU A 60 1.40 16.40 -16.85
CA LEU A 60 0.16 15.92 -16.21
C LEU A 60 0.25 14.43 -15.87
N VAL A 61 0.70 13.60 -16.82
CA VAL A 61 0.89 12.16 -16.58
C VAL A 61 1.90 11.90 -15.45
N ALA A 62 2.96 12.71 -15.36
CA ALA A 62 3.95 12.63 -14.30
C ALA A 62 3.35 12.88 -12.91
N ILE A 63 2.48 13.89 -12.78
CA ILE A 63 1.80 14.22 -11.52
C ILE A 63 0.91 13.04 -11.09
N PHE A 64 0.07 12.52 -11.97
CA PHE A 64 -0.80 11.38 -11.64
C PHE A 64 0.00 10.15 -11.25
N THR A 65 1.07 9.85 -11.98
CA THR A 65 1.95 8.72 -11.67
C THR A 65 2.67 8.90 -10.34
N ALA A 66 3.11 10.12 -10.03
CA ALA A 66 3.74 10.44 -8.75
C ALA A 66 2.77 10.26 -7.56
N LEU A 67 1.48 10.58 -7.73
CA LEU A 67 0.46 10.34 -6.70
C LEU A 67 0.29 8.84 -6.44
N PHE A 68 0.21 8.02 -7.50
CA PHE A 68 0.08 6.57 -7.36
C PHE A 68 1.33 5.92 -6.77
N ALA A 69 2.51 6.20 -7.34
CA ALA A 69 3.78 5.71 -6.83
C ALA A 69 4.04 6.17 -5.39
N GLY A 70 3.72 7.44 -5.08
CA GLY A 70 3.85 8.00 -3.74
C GLY A 70 2.98 7.28 -2.72
N SER A 71 1.72 6.97 -3.07
CA SER A 71 0.83 6.21 -2.20
C SER A 71 1.37 4.80 -1.88
N GLN A 72 1.92 4.11 -2.88
CA GLN A 72 2.52 2.78 -2.74
C GLN A 72 3.79 2.80 -1.88
N ILE A 73 4.72 3.72 -2.15
CA ILE A 73 5.97 3.86 -1.39
C ILE A 73 5.65 4.23 0.06
N LEU A 74 4.73 5.17 0.29
CA LEU A 74 4.36 5.62 1.62
C LEU A 74 3.64 4.51 2.41
N GLY A 75 2.73 3.78 1.76
CA GLY A 75 2.06 2.63 2.35
C GLY A 75 3.04 1.51 2.69
N GLY A 76 3.89 1.13 1.74
CA GLY A 76 4.90 0.10 1.95
C GLY A 76 5.91 0.45 3.03
N TYR A 77 6.36 1.71 3.09
CA TYR A 77 7.26 2.19 4.14
C TYR A 77 6.62 2.15 5.54
N LYS A 78 5.35 2.58 5.65
CA LYS A 78 4.62 2.52 6.92
C LYS A 78 4.40 1.09 7.38
N MET A 79 4.08 0.18 6.47
CA MET A 79 3.99 -1.26 6.73
C MET A 79 5.32 -1.83 7.19
N PHE A 80 6.41 -1.54 6.48
CA PHE A 80 7.76 -2.00 6.82
C PHE A 80 8.21 -1.53 8.22
N LYS A 81 7.83 -0.32 8.63
CA LYS A 81 8.12 0.23 9.96
C LYS A 81 7.05 -0.03 11.02
N GLU A 82 6.03 -0.83 10.72
CA GLU A 82 4.97 -1.23 11.65
C GLU A 82 4.31 -0.03 12.37
N ARG A 83 4.11 1.08 11.64
CA ARG A 83 3.52 2.30 12.20
C ARG A 83 2.04 2.09 12.57
N PRO A 84 1.47 2.85 13.53
CA PRO A 84 0.07 2.68 13.97
C PRO A 84 -0.96 2.86 12.84
N ASN A 85 -0.65 3.69 11.84
CA ASN A 85 -1.51 3.90 10.66
C ASN A 85 -1.12 3.02 9.46
N ALA A 86 -0.24 2.03 9.65
CA ALA A 86 0.29 1.22 8.55
C ALA A 86 -0.79 0.44 7.82
N ARG A 87 -1.76 -0.11 8.55
CA ARG A 87 -2.85 -0.90 7.96
C ARG A 87 -3.67 -0.10 6.95
N THR A 88 -4.13 1.10 7.32
CA THR A 88 -4.95 1.94 6.44
C THR A 88 -4.19 2.35 5.19
N PHE A 89 -2.94 2.81 5.34
CA PHE A 89 -2.10 3.19 4.21
C PHE A 89 -1.72 1.98 3.34
N GLY A 90 -1.52 0.81 3.94
CA GLY A 90 -1.28 -0.46 3.24
C GLY A 90 -2.45 -0.90 2.38
N ILE A 91 -3.68 -0.77 2.88
CA ILE A 91 -4.90 -1.08 2.11
C ILE A 91 -5.02 -0.14 0.91
N VAL A 92 -4.88 1.17 1.12
CA VAL A 92 -4.94 2.17 0.03
C VAL A 92 -3.86 1.89 -1.01
N ALA A 93 -2.62 1.68 -0.58
CA ALA A 93 -1.50 1.35 -1.46
C ALA A 93 -1.75 0.06 -2.26
N SER A 94 -2.33 -0.97 -1.64
CA SER A 94 -2.64 -2.24 -2.28
C SER A 94 -3.77 -2.11 -3.32
N ILE A 95 -4.79 -1.30 -3.05
CA ILE A 95 -5.85 -1.02 -4.04
C ILE A 95 -5.27 -0.27 -5.25
N VAL A 96 -4.44 0.75 -4.99
CA VAL A 96 -3.78 1.51 -6.06
C VAL A 96 -2.87 0.61 -6.89
N SER A 97 -2.13 -0.31 -6.26
CA SER A 97 -1.23 -1.20 -7.00
C SER A 97 -1.98 -2.17 -7.90
N ILE A 98 -3.23 -2.57 -7.58
CA ILE A 98 -4.01 -3.49 -8.41
C ILE A 98 -4.25 -2.96 -9.83
N LEU A 99 -4.28 -1.64 -10.01
CA LEU A 99 -4.45 -0.98 -11.31
C LEU A 99 -3.27 -1.25 -12.28
N SER A 100 -2.13 -1.72 -11.76
CA SER A 100 -0.93 -2.00 -12.54
C SER A 100 -0.72 -3.51 -12.70
N PHE A 101 -1.09 -4.06 -13.87
CA PHE A 101 -0.92 -5.48 -14.18
C PHE A 101 0.44 -5.76 -14.85
N PRO A 102 1.12 -6.90 -14.55
CA PRO A 102 0.73 -7.96 -13.60
C PRO A 102 1.29 -7.79 -12.18
N LEU A 103 2.42 -7.09 -12.03
CA LEU A 103 3.18 -7.06 -10.76
C LEU A 103 2.44 -6.32 -9.65
N GLY A 104 1.84 -5.16 -9.96
CA GLY A 104 1.07 -4.39 -9.00
C GLY A 104 -0.20 -5.11 -8.54
N THR A 105 -0.85 -5.83 -9.45
CA THR A 105 -1.97 -6.73 -9.13
C THR A 105 -1.56 -7.84 -8.18
N ALA A 106 -0.45 -8.54 -8.43
CA ALA A 106 0.04 -9.58 -7.54
C ALA A 106 0.35 -9.03 -6.13
N ALA A 107 1.09 -7.91 -6.06
CA ALA A 107 1.43 -7.26 -4.79
C ALA A 107 0.18 -6.76 -4.05
N GLY A 108 -0.77 -6.17 -4.78
CA GLY A 108 -1.97 -5.60 -4.20
C GLY A 108 -2.95 -6.66 -3.70
N VAL A 109 -3.21 -7.71 -4.49
CA VAL A 109 -4.04 -8.83 -4.06
C VAL A 109 -3.44 -9.51 -2.84
N TYR A 110 -2.12 -9.74 -2.83
CA TYR A 110 -1.44 -10.32 -1.68
C TYR A 110 -1.52 -9.42 -0.43
N GLY A 111 -1.33 -8.11 -0.60
CA GLY A 111 -1.47 -7.12 0.47
C GLY A 111 -2.88 -7.08 1.06
N LEU A 112 -3.91 -7.04 0.21
CA LEU A 112 -5.31 -7.06 0.65
C LEU A 112 -5.69 -8.37 1.33
N TRP A 113 -5.24 -9.50 0.79
CA TRP A 113 -5.45 -10.81 1.40
C TRP A 113 -4.89 -10.85 2.84
N PHE A 114 -3.67 -10.38 3.04
CA PHE A 114 -3.06 -10.31 4.37
C PHE A 114 -3.77 -9.31 5.30
N LEU A 115 -4.00 -8.07 4.84
CA LEU A 115 -4.52 -6.96 5.66
C LEU A 115 -6.00 -7.14 6.08
N PHE A 116 -6.78 -7.88 5.28
CA PHE A 116 -8.16 -8.27 5.61
C PHE A 116 -8.26 -9.65 6.27
N GLY A 117 -7.23 -10.48 6.16
CA GLY A 117 -7.14 -11.76 6.84
C GLY A 117 -7.07 -11.63 8.37
N ASP A 118 -7.33 -12.74 9.06
CA ASP A 118 -7.34 -12.77 10.52
C ASP A 118 -5.97 -12.48 11.12
N GLU A 119 -4.89 -12.89 10.45
CA GLU A 119 -3.51 -12.60 10.87
C GLU A 119 -3.22 -11.10 10.84
N GLY A 120 -3.51 -10.41 9.73
CA GLY A 120 -3.30 -8.96 9.62
C GLY A 120 -4.21 -8.17 10.57
N LYS A 121 -5.46 -8.62 10.78
CA LYS A 121 -6.36 -8.04 11.78
C LYS A 121 -5.80 -8.21 13.19
N LYS A 122 -5.37 -9.40 13.59
CA LYS A 122 -4.77 -9.64 14.91
C LYS A 122 -3.47 -8.85 15.08
N PHE A 123 -2.64 -8.77 14.05
CA PHE A 123 -1.38 -8.04 14.08
C PHE A 123 -1.57 -6.54 14.34
N TYR A 124 -2.54 -5.91 13.66
CA TYR A 124 -2.76 -4.46 13.77
C TYR A 124 -3.84 -4.02 14.77
N LEU A 125 -4.85 -4.86 15.00
CA LEU A 125 -6.00 -4.55 15.86
C LEU A 125 -5.98 -5.35 17.17
N GLY A 126 -5.17 -6.41 17.28
CA GLY A 126 -5.14 -7.30 18.45
C GLY A 126 -4.67 -6.63 19.74
N ALA A 127 -3.91 -5.54 19.66
CA ALA A 127 -3.54 -4.73 20.81
C ALA A 127 -4.69 -3.82 21.31
N GLY A 128 -5.75 -3.66 20.52
CA GLY A 128 -6.87 -2.75 20.79
C GLY A 128 -8.24 -3.42 20.75
N GLN A 129 -8.32 -4.76 20.73
CA GLN A 129 -9.58 -5.44 21.04
C GLN A 129 -9.86 -5.22 22.53
N PRO A 130 -10.93 -4.51 22.92
CA PRO A 130 -11.50 -4.77 24.25
C PRO A 130 -11.69 -6.28 24.30
N GLN A 131 -11.23 -6.92 25.37
CA GLN A 131 -11.73 -8.26 25.69
C GLN A 131 -13.24 -8.21 25.44
N PRO A 132 -13.81 -9.10 24.60
CA PRO A 132 -15.23 -9.02 24.33
C PRO A 132 -15.92 -8.95 25.69
N LEU A 133 -16.67 -7.88 25.96
CA LEU A 133 -17.39 -7.68 27.23
C LEU A 133 -18.27 -8.90 27.55
N PHE A 134 -18.60 -9.66 26.51
CA PHE A 134 -19.11 -11.02 26.58
C PHE A 134 -17.96 -12.02 26.38
N GLN A 135 -17.16 -12.19 27.43
CA GLN A 135 -16.22 -13.30 27.51
C GLN A 135 -17.04 -14.58 27.34
N ASN A 136 -16.70 -15.39 26.34
CA ASN A 136 -17.41 -16.63 26.04
C ASN A 136 -17.58 -17.45 27.34
N PRO A 137 -18.81 -17.62 27.88
CA PRO A 137 -19.01 -18.16 29.22
C PRO A 137 -18.31 -19.50 29.43
N LYS A 138 -18.21 -20.30 28.37
CA LYS A 138 -17.54 -21.60 28.38
C LYS A 138 -16.08 -21.52 28.83
N ARG A 139 -15.32 -20.48 28.45
CA ARG A 139 -13.92 -20.34 28.88
C ARG A 139 -13.77 -19.92 30.34
N THR A 140 -14.79 -19.27 30.91
CA THR A 140 -14.79 -18.84 32.32
C THR A 140 -14.94 -20.04 33.24
N PHE A 141 -15.79 -21.01 32.86
CA PHE A 141 -15.97 -22.25 33.61
C PHE A 141 -14.83 -23.24 33.41
N GLU A 142 -14.17 -23.24 32.25
CA GLU A 142 -13.05 -24.15 31.97
C GLU A 142 -11.78 -23.80 32.75
N ASN A 143 -11.57 -22.52 33.07
CA ASN A 143 -10.42 -22.05 33.83
C ASN A 143 -10.76 -21.73 35.30
N ALA A 144 -11.97 -22.07 35.75
CA ALA A 144 -12.35 -21.87 37.14
C ALA A 144 -11.62 -22.92 38.02
N PRO A 145 -10.95 -22.53 39.11
CA PRO A 145 -10.46 -23.49 40.08
C PRO A 145 -11.64 -24.31 40.61
N PRO A 146 -11.47 -25.61 40.90
CA PRO A 146 -12.54 -26.43 41.46
C PRO A 146 -13.07 -25.79 42.75
N PRO A 147 -14.39 -25.79 42.98
CA PRO A 147 -14.97 -25.17 44.16
C PRO A 147 -14.36 -25.78 45.43
N PRO A 148 -14.05 -24.96 46.46
CA PRO A 148 -13.47 -25.48 47.69
C PRO A 148 -14.44 -26.50 48.34
N PRO A 149 -13.91 -27.56 48.99
CA PRO A 149 -14.69 -28.73 49.43
C PRO A 149 -15.90 -28.43 50.35
N ASN A 150 -16.00 -27.23 50.91
CA ASN A 150 -17.00 -26.81 51.88
C ASN A 150 -17.84 -25.59 51.45
N SER A 151 -17.86 -25.25 50.16
CA SER A 151 -18.63 -24.10 49.64
C SER A 151 -20.14 -24.31 49.56
N TRP A 152 -20.64 -25.51 49.91
CA TRP A 152 -22.05 -25.89 49.86
C TRP A 152 -22.67 -26.12 51.25
N GLN A 153 -22.05 -25.62 52.32
CA GLN A 153 -22.62 -25.63 53.67
C GLN A 153 -23.40 -24.34 53.95
#